data_AF-R1I1S3-F1
#
_entry.id   AF-R1I1S3-F1
#
_cell.length_a   1.000
_cell.length_b   1.000
_cell.length_c   1.000
_cell.angle_alpha   90.00
_cell.angle_beta   90.00
_cell.angle_gamma   90.00
#
_symmetry.space_group_name_H-M   'P 1'
#
loop_
_entity.id
_entity.type
_entity.pdbx_description
1 polymer ?
#
loop_
_entity_poly.entity_id
_entity_poly.type
_entity_poly.pdbx_seq_one_letter_code
_entity_poly.pdbx_strand_id
1 'polypeptide(L)'
;MRVLVAGGGISGTVTAMALKLAGHDPVVFEAYPAGGDDIGAFLTIMHNGMDALRAIGADRPVIDNSFAAYGVELVAPTGETVGRREFDTEGLDGPRTLTRATLYGVLQDEAARRGVPLERGRRLVGAQPGPAGITAEFADGTTETGDVLVGADGLRSVVRRLIDPAADEPRYTGLTVVYGYTRAGGLPAAPGIYRMIRGSRAAFGFTTDPDGATFWFARIPDNERPRDEIAAVTPAGWREFAHAAFDGDPLPCKDIIAATGDEVFGGHSYDVPETRVWSTPEMVLTGDAAHAASPAAGQGASMALEDSVVLAQCLRDRPDPVSAFAAYEGLRRERVEKLVKASAGGDVGEERGWLYSHHIDWDAKITA
;
A
#
# COMPACT_ATOMS: atom_id res chain seq x y z
N MET A 1 -18.77 19.55 1.80
CA MET A 1 -17.43 20.15 1.86
C MET A 1 -16.67 19.77 0.61
N ARG A 2 -15.90 20.69 0.05
CA ARG A 2 -14.92 20.43 -1.02
C ARG A 2 -13.64 19.91 -0.37
N VAL A 3 -13.22 18.71 -0.74
CA VAL A 3 -12.07 18.03 -0.14
C VAL A 3 -10.97 17.88 -1.18
N LEU A 4 -9.80 18.48 -0.94
CA LEU A 4 -8.65 18.30 -1.82
C LEU A 4 -7.92 17.03 -1.39
N VAL A 5 -7.66 16.09 -2.30
CA VAL A 5 -6.92 14.86 -2.00
C VAL A 5 -5.61 14.89 -2.78
N ALA A 6 -4.49 15.05 -2.07
CA ALA A 6 -3.16 15.06 -2.68
C ALA A 6 -2.63 13.63 -2.79
N GLY A 7 -2.44 13.15 -4.02
CA GLY A 7 -2.01 11.80 -4.36
C GLY A 7 -3.16 10.95 -4.89
N GLY A 8 -3.01 10.42 -6.10
CA GLY A 8 -3.96 9.53 -6.76
C GLY A 8 -3.58 8.06 -6.67
N GLY A 9 -2.74 7.67 -5.69
CA GLY A 9 -2.45 6.26 -5.41
C GLY A 9 -3.68 5.49 -4.89
N ILE A 10 -3.44 4.27 -4.40
CA ILE A 10 -4.50 3.39 -3.83
C ILE A 10 -5.29 4.13 -2.75
N SER A 11 -4.60 4.67 -1.73
CA SER A 11 -5.25 5.38 -0.62
C SER A 11 -6.04 6.60 -1.10
N GLY A 12 -5.43 7.52 -1.84
CA GLY A 12 -6.12 8.75 -2.25
C GLY A 12 -7.35 8.49 -3.13
N THR A 13 -7.27 7.51 -4.02
CA THR A 13 -8.40 7.12 -4.88
C THR A 13 -9.56 6.54 -4.05
N VAL A 14 -9.27 5.63 -3.12
CA VAL A 14 -10.30 5.04 -2.25
C VAL A 14 -10.85 6.06 -1.27
N THR A 15 -10.01 6.93 -0.70
CA THR A 15 -10.44 8.03 0.16
C THR A 15 -11.42 8.93 -0.57
N ALA A 16 -11.14 9.30 -1.83
CA ALA A 16 -12.05 10.13 -2.60
C ALA A 16 -13.38 9.42 -2.91
N MET A 17 -13.37 8.13 -3.26
CA MET A 17 -14.63 7.38 -3.42
C MET A 17 -15.45 7.31 -2.13
N ALA A 18 -14.81 7.07 -0.99
CA ALA A 18 -15.46 7.01 0.32
C ALA A 18 -16.01 8.39 0.73
N LEU A 19 -15.26 9.47 0.51
CA LEU A 19 -15.70 10.84 0.75
C LEU A 19 -16.90 11.23 -0.12
N LYS A 20 -16.92 10.80 -1.39
CA LYS A 20 -18.06 11.02 -2.29
C LYS A 20 -19.30 10.30 -1.76
N LEU A 21 -19.15 9.06 -1.30
CA LEU A 21 -20.23 8.28 -0.67
C LEU A 21 -20.74 8.92 0.62
N ALA A 22 -19.85 9.57 1.39
CA ALA A 22 -20.19 10.35 2.58
C ALA A 22 -20.92 11.69 2.27
N GLY A 23 -21.10 12.05 0.99
CA GLY A 23 -21.79 13.28 0.59
C GLY A 23 -20.88 14.51 0.50
N HIS A 24 -19.56 14.32 0.45
CA HIS A 24 -18.60 15.39 0.19
C HIS A 24 -18.27 15.52 -1.31
N ASP A 25 -17.53 16.58 -1.67
CA ASP A 25 -17.09 16.88 -3.03
C ASP A 25 -15.55 16.76 -3.13
N PRO A 26 -15.01 15.53 -3.22
CA PRO A 26 -13.57 15.32 -3.29
C PRO A 26 -13.03 15.55 -4.70
N VAL A 27 -11.80 16.08 -4.80
CA VAL A 27 -11.02 16.16 -6.04
C VAL A 27 -9.64 15.57 -5.77
N VAL A 28 -9.20 14.63 -6.61
CA VAL A 28 -7.89 13.98 -6.49
C VAL A 28 -6.88 14.67 -7.38
N PHE A 29 -5.73 15.04 -6.82
CA PHE A 29 -4.60 15.63 -7.54
C PHE A 29 -3.43 14.64 -7.56
N GLU A 30 -3.12 14.11 -8.74
CA GLU A 30 -2.05 13.15 -8.96
C GLU A 30 -0.86 13.83 -9.64
N ALA A 31 0.34 13.66 -9.07
CA ALA A 31 1.55 14.31 -9.54
C ALA A 31 2.02 13.82 -10.92
N TYR A 32 1.77 12.55 -11.26
CA TYR A 32 2.22 11.97 -12.53
C TYR A 32 1.17 12.12 -13.66
N PRO A 33 1.59 12.49 -14.88
CA PRO A 33 0.68 12.75 -16.00
C PRO A 33 0.07 11.47 -16.59
N ALA A 34 0.76 10.34 -16.48
CA ALA A 34 0.29 9.02 -16.85
C ALA A 34 0.24 8.13 -15.60
N GLY A 35 -0.73 7.22 -15.57
CA GLY A 35 -0.94 6.32 -14.44
C GLY A 35 0.05 5.18 -14.46
N GLY A 36 0.91 5.11 -13.43
CA GLY A 36 1.60 3.86 -13.05
C GLY A 36 2.40 3.16 -14.15
N ASP A 37 3.06 3.91 -15.05
CA ASP A 37 4.02 3.35 -16.00
C ASP A 37 5.12 2.61 -15.22
N ASP A 38 4.96 1.28 -15.18
CA ASP A 38 5.86 0.25 -14.65
C ASP A 38 6.62 0.53 -13.33
N ILE A 39 5.93 0.30 -12.22
CA ILE A 39 6.61 -0.23 -11.03
C ILE A 39 6.03 -1.62 -10.79
N GLY A 40 6.54 -2.62 -11.51
CA GLY A 40 6.07 -4.01 -11.52
C GLY A 40 6.31 -4.77 -10.22
N ALA A 41 5.90 -4.20 -9.11
CA ALA A 41 5.60 -4.94 -7.90
C ALA A 41 4.14 -5.41 -7.93
N PHE A 42 3.89 -6.58 -7.37
CA PHE A 42 2.54 -7.02 -7.03
C PHE A 42 2.33 -6.84 -5.54
N LEU A 43 1.07 -6.93 -5.14
CA LEU A 43 0.68 -6.89 -3.76
C LEU A 43 -0.54 -7.78 -3.54
N THR A 44 -0.80 -8.07 -2.27
CA THR A 44 -2.01 -8.75 -1.85
C THR A 44 -2.85 -7.80 -1.02
N ILE A 45 -4.11 -7.62 -1.40
CA ILE A 45 -5.10 -7.00 -0.54
C ILE A 45 -5.63 -8.09 0.38
N MET A 46 -5.33 -7.95 1.66
CA MET A 46 -5.71 -8.90 2.70
C MET A 46 -7.18 -8.72 3.06
N HIS A 47 -7.72 -9.65 3.86
CA HIS A 47 -9.14 -9.67 4.25
C HIS A 47 -9.66 -8.31 4.71
N ASN A 48 -8.94 -7.65 5.62
CA ASN A 48 -9.25 -6.32 6.13
C ASN A 48 -9.32 -5.23 5.05
N GLY A 49 -8.44 -5.29 4.03
CA GLY A 49 -8.47 -4.35 2.91
C GLY A 49 -9.63 -4.62 1.95
N MET A 50 -9.96 -5.90 1.71
CA MET A 50 -11.14 -6.28 0.93
C MET A 50 -12.45 -5.89 1.63
N ASP A 51 -12.49 -6.03 2.96
CA ASP A 51 -13.61 -5.59 3.77
C ASP A 51 -13.83 -4.07 3.67
N ALA A 52 -12.75 -3.28 3.76
CA ALA A 52 -12.82 -1.83 3.55
C ALA A 52 -13.35 -1.47 2.15
N LEU A 53 -12.89 -2.13 1.10
CA LEU A 53 -13.40 -1.93 -0.26
C LEU A 53 -14.89 -2.30 -0.36
N ARG A 54 -15.30 -3.41 0.25
CA ARG A 54 -16.71 -3.87 0.26
C ARG A 54 -17.61 -2.88 1.00
N ALA A 55 -17.14 -2.29 2.10
CA ALA A 55 -17.89 -1.30 2.88
C ALA A 55 -18.33 -0.09 2.01
N ILE A 56 -17.58 0.25 0.97
CA ILE A 56 -17.94 1.29 0.00
C ILE A 56 -18.36 0.71 -1.37
N GLY A 57 -18.57 -0.61 -1.48
CA GLY A 57 -18.95 -1.32 -2.70
C GLY A 57 -17.93 -1.23 -3.84
N ALA A 58 -16.62 -1.11 -3.54
CA ALA A 58 -15.52 -1.00 -4.50
C ALA A 58 -14.65 -2.27 -4.60
N ASP A 59 -15.06 -3.36 -3.97
CA ASP A 59 -14.38 -4.65 -3.95
C ASP A 59 -14.50 -5.41 -5.28
N ARG A 60 -15.66 -5.36 -5.94
CA ARG A 60 -15.92 -6.16 -7.14
C ARG A 60 -14.91 -5.94 -8.29
N PRO A 61 -14.58 -4.70 -8.68
CA PRO A 61 -13.58 -4.46 -9.72
C PRO A 61 -12.21 -5.06 -9.37
N VAL A 62 -11.82 -5.06 -8.09
CA VAL A 62 -10.58 -5.67 -7.62
C VAL A 62 -10.65 -7.19 -7.74
N ILE A 63 -11.76 -7.81 -7.32
CA ILE A 63 -11.98 -9.26 -7.45
C ILE A 63 -11.87 -9.70 -8.91
N ASP A 64 -12.53 -8.99 -9.83
CA ASP A 64 -12.57 -9.34 -11.25
C ASP A 64 -11.21 -9.24 -11.96
N ASN A 65 -10.23 -8.51 -11.40
CA ASN A 65 -8.92 -8.26 -11.99
C ASN A 65 -7.74 -8.79 -11.15
N SER A 66 -8.01 -9.80 -10.33
CA SER A 66 -7.02 -10.41 -9.43
C SER A 66 -7.20 -11.92 -9.37
N PHE A 67 -6.35 -12.59 -8.61
CA PHE A 67 -6.54 -13.97 -8.22
C PHE A 67 -6.40 -14.13 -6.70
N ALA A 68 -6.93 -15.22 -6.16
CA ALA A 68 -6.90 -15.45 -4.72
C ALA A 68 -5.64 -16.20 -4.29
N ALA A 69 -5.13 -15.85 -3.11
CA ALA A 69 -4.19 -16.66 -2.35
C ALA A 69 -4.75 -16.86 -0.94
N TYR A 70 -5.20 -18.07 -0.65
CA TYR A 70 -5.97 -18.41 0.54
C TYR A 70 -5.11 -18.78 1.76
N GLY A 71 -3.80 -18.65 1.67
CA GLY A 71 -2.95 -18.96 2.80
C GLY A 71 -1.48 -18.69 2.57
N VAL A 72 -0.69 -19.14 3.54
CA VAL A 72 0.77 -19.07 3.54
C VAL A 72 1.37 -20.39 4.06
N GLU A 73 2.39 -20.87 3.36
CA GLU A 73 3.29 -21.94 3.76
C GLU A 73 4.67 -21.34 4.10
N LEU A 74 5.18 -21.64 5.29
CA LEU A 74 6.53 -21.28 5.71
C LEU A 74 7.47 -22.44 5.40
N VAL A 75 8.48 -22.18 4.59
CA VAL A 75 9.44 -23.17 4.11
C VAL A 75 10.82 -22.85 4.68
N ALA A 76 11.40 -23.82 5.38
CA ALA A 76 12.75 -23.73 5.93
C ALA A 76 13.82 -23.85 4.82
N PRO A 77 15.08 -23.42 5.08
CA PRO A 77 16.17 -23.58 4.11
C PRO A 77 16.39 -25.02 3.63
N THR A 78 15.99 -26.01 4.43
CA THR A 78 16.06 -27.45 4.11
C THR A 78 15.00 -27.91 3.10
N GLY A 79 14.00 -27.06 2.81
CA GLY A 79 12.83 -27.39 1.97
C GLY A 79 11.65 -27.96 2.73
N GLU A 80 11.80 -28.22 4.03
CA GLU A 80 10.71 -28.66 4.89
C GLU A 80 9.69 -27.53 5.11
N THR A 81 8.40 -27.87 5.05
CA THR A 81 7.33 -26.95 5.45
C THR A 81 7.22 -26.96 6.97
N VAL A 82 7.58 -25.85 7.60
CA VAL A 82 7.61 -25.69 9.07
C VAL A 82 6.37 -25.00 9.63
N GLY A 83 5.49 -24.51 8.75
CA GLY A 83 4.23 -23.93 9.15
C GLY A 83 3.31 -23.73 7.96
N ARG A 84 2.01 -23.82 8.21
CA ARG A 84 0.97 -23.52 7.23
C ARG A 84 -0.17 -22.81 7.93
N ARG A 85 -0.72 -21.79 7.29
CA ARG A 85 -1.88 -21.05 7.78
C ARG A 85 -2.76 -20.66 6.62
N GLU A 86 -4.05 -20.82 6.80
CA GLU A 86 -5.05 -20.34 5.86
C GLU A 86 -5.52 -18.95 6.31
N PHE A 87 -5.84 -18.11 5.32
CA PHE A 87 -6.42 -16.81 5.57
C PHE A 87 -7.92 -16.92 5.68
N ASP A 88 -8.51 -16.01 6.45
CA ASP A 88 -9.95 -15.93 6.59
C ASP A 88 -10.60 -15.49 5.26
N THR A 89 -11.68 -16.18 4.90
CA THR A 89 -12.49 -15.96 3.69
C THR A 89 -13.96 -15.71 4.02
N GLU A 90 -14.32 -15.60 5.30
CA GLU A 90 -15.73 -15.47 5.67
C GLU A 90 -16.36 -14.20 5.05
N GLY A 91 -17.40 -14.39 4.25
CA GLY A 91 -18.17 -13.31 3.61
C GLY A 91 -17.41 -12.49 2.55
N LEU A 92 -16.19 -12.88 2.18
CA LEU A 92 -15.32 -12.18 1.23
C LEU A 92 -14.65 -13.20 0.29
N ASP A 93 -14.35 -12.82 -0.95
CA ASP A 93 -13.67 -13.70 -1.94
C ASP A 93 -12.16 -13.92 -1.65
N GLY A 94 -11.79 -13.87 -0.37
CA GLY A 94 -10.44 -14.05 0.17
C GLY A 94 -9.46 -12.91 -0.17
N PRO A 95 -8.19 -13.02 0.29
CA PRO A 95 -7.14 -12.10 -0.12
C PRO A 95 -6.91 -12.12 -1.63
N ARG A 96 -6.71 -10.94 -2.23
CA ARG A 96 -6.62 -10.76 -3.68
C ARG A 96 -5.24 -10.27 -4.09
N THR A 97 -4.59 -11.01 -4.98
CA THR A 97 -3.29 -10.70 -5.54
C THR A 97 -3.41 -10.18 -6.97
N LEU A 98 -2.73 -9.06 -7.22
CA LEU A 98 -2.68 -8.40 -8.52
C LEU A 98 -1.46 -7.48 -8.59
N THR A 99 -1.11 -7.02 -9.80
CA THR A 99 -0.05 -6.02 -9.95
C THR A 99 -0.51 -4.68 -9.40
N ARG A 100 0.43 -3.88 -8.88
CA ARG A 100 0.13 -2.54 -8.37
C ARG A 100 -0.48 -1.64 -9.46
N ALA A 101 -0.01 -1.78 -10.71
CA ALA A 101 -0.55 -1.08 -11.86
C ALA A 101 -2.02 -1.46 -12.14
N THR A 102 -2.35 -2.75 -12.07
CA THR A 102 -3.73 -3.22 -12.24
C THR A 102 -4.64 -2.66 -11.16
N LEU A 103 -4.24 -2.77 -9.87
CA LEU A 103 -5.03 -2.22 -8.78
C LEU A 103 -5.26 -0.70 -8.93
N TYR A 104 -4.21 0.03 -9.29
CA TYR A 104 -4.27 1.46 -9.50
C TYR A 104 -5.27 1.82 -10.61
N GLY A 105 -5.17 1.18 -11.78
CA GLY A 105 -6.08 1.42 -12.92
C GLY A 105 -7.52 1.11 -12.56
N VAL A 106 -7.77 -0.08 -12.00
CA VAL A 106 -9.11 -0.55 -11.62
C VAL A 106 -9.79 0.39 -10.62
N LEU A 107 -9.08 0.85 -9.59
CA LEU A 107 -9.65 1.76 -8.59
C LEU A 107 -9.92 3.15 -9.18
N GLN A 108 -9.07 3.64 -10.07
CA GLN A 108 -9.27 4.95 -10.70
C GLN A 108 -10.38 4.94 -11.73
N ASP A 109 -10.51 3.87 -12.51
CA ASP A 109 -11.64 3.67 -13.41
C ASP A 109 -12.95 3.62 -12.63
N GLU A 110 -12.95 2.92 -11.48
CA GLU A 110 -14.11 2.88 -10.60
C GLU A 110 -14.43 4.24 -9.97
N ALA A 111 -13.41 5.01 -9.56
CA ALA A 111 -13.60 6.38 -9.06
C ALA A 111 -14.19 7.31 -10.13
N ALA A 112 -13.67 7.22 -11.37
CA ALA A 112 -14.18 7.98 -12.51
C ALA A 112 -15.64 7.59 -12.83
N ARG A 113 -15.97 6.30 -12.81
CA ARG A 113 -17.35 5.80 -12.99
C ARG A 113 -18.31 6.37 -11.94
N ARG A 114 -17.84 6.63 -10.72
CA ARG A 114 -18.58 7.27 -9.63
C ARG A 114 -18.58 8.80 -9.69
N GLY A 115 -17.96 9.40 -10.71
CA GLY A 115 -17.89 10.84 -10.89
C GLY A 115 -16.98 11.54 -9.88
N VAL A 116 -15.91 10.87 -9.43
CA VAL A 116 -14.83 11.50 -8.65
C VAL A 116 -13.85 12.16 -9.63
N PRO A 117 -13.66 13.49 -9.58
CA PRO A 117 -12.65 14.17 -10.40
C PRO A 117 -11.23 13.74 -10.02
N LEU A 118 -10.43 13.41 -11.05
CA LEU A 118 -9.02 13.08 -10.94
C LEU A 118 -8.23 13.95 -11.91
N GLU A 119 -7.38 14.82 -11.37
CA GLU A 119 -6.51 15.70 -12.14
C GLU A 119 -5.06 15.19 -12.07
N ARG A 120 -4.53 14.78 -13.22
CA ARG A 120 -3.16 14.28 -13.37
C ARG A 120 -2.17 15.39 -13.69
N GLY A 121 -0.88 15.14 -13.42
CA GLY A 121 0.18 16.14 -13.59
C GLY A 121 0.14 17.27 -12.56
N ARG A 122 -0.64 17.12 -11.49
CA ARG A 122 -0.90 18.11 -10.44
C ARG A 122 -0.05 17.79 -9.21
N ARG A 123 1.23 18.15 -9.26
CA ARG A 123 2.15 17.91 -8.13
C ARG A 123 1.97 18.98 -7.07
N LEU A 124 1.42 18.60 -5.91
CA LEU A 124 1.37 19.47 -4.72
C LEU A 124 2.80 19.85 -4.28
N VAL A 125 3.03 21.13 -4.01
CA VAL A 125 4.31 21.65 -3.49
C VAL A 125 4.15 22.44 -2.20
N GLY A 126 2.95 22.92 -1.90
CA GLY A 126 2.64 23.69 -0.69
C GLY A 126 1.15 23.71 -0.41
N ALA A 127 0.78 24.13 0.79
CA ALA A 127 -0.60 24.48 1.11
C ALA A 127 -0.61 25.49 2.27
N GLN A 128 -1.57 26.42 2.26
CA GLN A 128 -1.69 27.47 3.28
C GLN A 128 -3.15 27.65 3.73
N PRO A 129 -3.44 27.60 5.04
CA PRO A 129 -4.74 27.96 5.56
C PRO A 129 -5.07 29.43 5.28
N GLY A 130 -6.34 29.73 5.03
CA GLY A 130 -6.83 31.07 4.77
C GLY A 130 -8.31 31.23 5.13
N PRO A 131 -8.89 32.43 4.92
CA PRO A 131 -10.26 32.73 5.33
C PRO A 131 -11.34 31.87 4.66
N ALA A 132 -11.01 31.24 3.53
CA ALA A 132 -11.92 30.41 2.72
C ALA A 132 -11.60 28.90 2.84
N GLY A 133 -10.77 28.48 3.81
CA GLY A 133 -10.31 27.10 3.96
C GLY A 133 -8.82 26.96 3.64
N ILE A 134 -8.43 25.83 3.06
CA ILE A 134 -7.04 25.52 2.70
C ILE A 134 -6.82 25.76 1.20
N THR A 135 -5.73 26.44 0.84
CA THR A 135 -5.32 26.62 -0.55
C THR A 135 -4.09 25.76 -0.83
N ALA A 136 -4.24 24.78 -1.71
CA ALA A 136 -3.17 23.94 -2.23
C ALA A 136 -2.43 24.66 -3.36
N GLU A 137 -1.11 24.54 -3.38
CA GLU A 137 -0.21 25.10 -4.39
C GLU A 137 0.45 23.98 -5.18
N PHE A 138 0.43 24.09 -6.50
CA PHE A 138 0.96 23.07 -7.42
C PHE A 138 2.23 23.54 -8.12
N ALA A 139 3.05 22.58 -8.55
CA ALA A 139 4.34 22.85 -9.20
C ALA A 139 4.24 23.65 -10.50
N ASP A 140 3.07 23.66 -11.15
CA ASP A 140 2.79 24.47 -12.35
C ASP A 140 2.41 25.93 -12.02
N GLY A 141 2.43 26.31 -10.74
CA GLY A 141 2.12 27.66 -10.25
C GLY A 141 0.62 27.93 -10.06
N THR A 142 -0.24 26.97 -10.36
CA THR A 142 -1.68 27.10 -10.09
C THR A 142 -2.01 26.76 -8.64
N THR A 143 -3.23 27.09 -8.22
CA THR A 143 -3.74 26.81 -6.89
C THR A 143 -5.17 26.28 -6.93
N GLU A 144 -5.55 25.55 -5.89
CA GLU A 144 -6.93 25.09 -5.66
C GLU A 144 -7.31 25.31 -4.20
N THR A 145 -8.54 25.75 -3.95
CA THR A 145 -9.05 25.99 -2.60
C THR A 145 -10.13 24.96 -2.25
N GLY A 146 -10.11 24.47 -1.01
CA GLY A 146 -11.12 23.57 -0.46
C GLY A 146 -11.27 23.78 1.05
N ASP A 147 -12.20 23.05 1.66
CA ASP A 147 -12.43 23.11 3.10
C ASP A 147 -11.32 22.39 3.87
N VAL A 148 -10.85 21.25 3.34
CA VAL A 148 -9.78 20.43 3.93
C VAL A 148 -8.89 19.79 2.86
N LEU A 149 -7.66 19.46 3.24
CA LEU A 149 -6.66 18.79 2.41
C LEU A 149 -6.27 17.44 3.04
N VAL A 150 -6.52 16.36 2.30
CA VAL A 150 -6.09 15.02 2.66
C VAL A 150 -4.76 14.71 1.99
N GLY A 151 -3.72 14.46 2.79
CA GLY A 151 -2.42 13.96 2.35
C GLY A 151 -2.46 12.45 2.15
N ALA A 152 -2.58 12.01 0.89
CA ALA A 152 -2.45 10.63 0.44
C ALA A 152 -1.25 10.46 -0.52
N ASP A 153 -0.25 11.32 -0.36
CA ASP A 153 0.91 11.52 -1.24
C ASP A 153 2.13 10.66 -0.84
N GLY A 154 1.87 9.63 -0.03
CA GLY A 154 2.74 8.48 0.17
C GLY A 154 3.97 8.72 1.05
N LEU A 155 4.94 7.81 0.93
CA LEU A 155 6.16 7.77 1.76
C LEU A 155 6.88 9.12 1.88
N ARG A 156 6.90 9.94 0.83
CA ARG A 156 7.62 11.23 0.80
C ARG A 156 6.70 12.44 0.92
N SER A 157 5.56 12.25 1.60
CA SER A 157 4.48 13.21 1.75
C SER A 157 4.96 14.65 1.98
N VAL A 158 4.52 15.54 1.10
CA VAL A 158 4.59 17.00 1.26
C VAL A 158 3.67 17.40 2.40
N VAL A 159 2.45 16.87 2.44
CA VAL A 159 1.46 17.21 3.48
C VAL A 159 1.98 16.89 4.87
N ARG A 160 2.68 15.76 5.06
CA ARG A 160 3.30 15.42 6.35
C ARG A 160 4.30 16.48 6.81
N ARG A 161 5.14 16.99 5.90
CA ARG A 161 6.10 18.07 6.22
C ARG A 161 5.42 19.43 6.46
N LEU A 162 4.27 19.69 5.85
CA LEU A 162 3.49 20.91 6.09
C LEU A 162 2.82 20.89 7.47
N ILE A 163 2.28 19.73 7.87
CA ILE A 163 1.64 19.53 9.18
C ILE A 163 2.67 19.51 10.31
N ASP A 164 3.79 18.83 10.10
CA ASP A 164 4.89 18.73 11.06
C ASP A 164 6.23 19.04 10.38
N PRO A 165 6.71 20.30 10.44
CA PRO A 165 8.00 20.68 9.91
C PRO A 165 9.19 19.98 10.58
N ALA A 166 8.98 19.35 11.75
CA ALA A 166 9.96 18.55 12.46
C ALA A 166 9.77 17.04 12.23
N ALA A 167 8.93 16.65 11.27
CA ALA A 167 8.72 15.25 10.90
C ALA A 167 10.03 14.61 10.44
N ASP A 168 10.25 13.37 10.88
CA ASP A 168 11.41 12.59 10.48
C ASP A 168 11.34 12.22 8.99
N GLU A 169 12.49 12.25 8.32
CA GLU A 169 12.61 11.76 6.94
C GLU A 169 12.48 10.23 6.90
N PRO A 170 11.96 9.66 5.79
CA PRO A 170 11.87 8.21 5.62
C PRO A 170 13.24 7.54 5.81
N ARG A 171 13.26 6.52 6.66
CA ARG A 171 14.48 5.80 7.03
C ARG A 171 14.64 4.56 6.16
N TYR A 172 15.84 4.33 5.66
CA TYR A 172 16.17 3.10 4.95
C TYR A 172 16.13 1.89 5.90
N THR A 173 15.44 0.83 5.49
CA THR A 173 15.20 -0.36 6.33
C THR A 173 16.35 -1.37 6.33
N GLY A 174 17.43 -1.13 5.58
CA GLY A 174 18.50 -2.11 5.37
C GLY A 174 18.17 -3.18 4.33
N LEU A 175 17.07 -3.01 3.59
CA LEU A 175 16.55 -3.99 2.65
C LEU A 175 16.37 -3.43 1.25
N THR A 176 16.82 -4.20 0.27
CA THR A 176 16.41 -4.09 -1.13
C THR A 176 15.37 -5.17 -1.41
N VAL A 177 14.25 -4.77 -2.02
CA VAL A 177 13.17 -5.69 -2.41
C VAL A 177 13.14 -5.78 -3.92
N VAL A 178 13.14 -7.01 -4.44
CA VAL A 178 13.01 -7.31 -5.87
C VAL A 178 11.74 -8.11 -6.08
N TYR A 179 10.97 -7.77 -7.10
CA TYR A 179 9.76 -8.45 -7.55
C TYR A 179 9.97 -8.97 -8.97
N GLY A 180 9.31 -10.06 -9.32
CA GLY A 180 9.26 -10.52 -10.70
C GLY A 180 8.10 -11.45 -11.04
N TYR A 181 7.90 -11.64 -12.34
CA TYR A 181 6.83 -12.46 -12.91
C TYR A 181 7.38 -13.36 -14.00
N THR A 182 7.13 -14.67 -13.89
CA THR A 182 7.54 -15.61 -14.93
C THR A 182 6.41 -16.55 -15.31
N ARG A 183 6.26 -16.78 -16.61
CA ARG A 183 5.37 -17.79 -17.19
C ARG A 183 6.13 -19.04 -17.64
N ALA A 184 7.39 -19.18 -17.24
CA ALA A 184 8.20 -20.33 -17.61
C ALA A 184 7.61 -21.61 -16.98
N GLY A 185 7.42 -22.63 -17.81
CA GLY A 185 7.00 -23.95 -17.36
C GLY A 185 8.14 -24.73 -16.69
N GLY A 186 7.78 -25.81 -15.98
CA GLY A 186 8.76 -26.68 -15.31
C GLY A 186 9.28 -26.15 -13.97
N LEU A 187 8.77 -25.00 -13.51
CA LEU A 187 9.03 -24.45 -12.19
C LEU A 187 8.03 -24.99 -11.16
N PRO A 188 8.40 -25.06 -9.87
CA PRO A 188 7.44 -25.34 -8.81
C PRO A 188 6.32 -24.29 -8.77
N ALA A 189 5.07 -24.77 -8.74
CA ALA A 189 3.89 -23.92 -8.62
C ALA A 189 3.36 -23.92 -7.18
N ALA A 190 2.71 -22.81 -6.82
CA ALA A 190 2.00 -22.64 -5.55
C ALA A 190 0.62 -21.99 -5.79
N PRO A 191 -0.31 -22.70 -6.48
CA PRO A 191 -1.63 -22.15 -6.76
C PRO A 191 -2.42 -21.94 -5.47
N GLY A 192 -2.98 -20.75 -5.31
CA GLY A 192 -3.85 -20.43 -4.18
C GLY A 192 -3.14 -20.31 -2.82
N ILE A 193 -1.81 -20.33 -2.76
CA ILE A 193 -1.05 -20.17 -1.52
C ILE A 193 0.27 -19.40 -1.74
N TYR A 194 0.70 -18.64 -0.74
CA TYR A 194 2.03 -18.05 -0.71
C TYR A 194 3.04 -19.00 -0.08
N ARG A 195 4.10 -19.37 -0.80
CA ARG A 195 5.26 -20.05 -0.22
C ARG A 195 6.31 -19.04 0.18
N MET A 196 6.53 -18.93 1.48
CA MET A 196 7.48 -18.02 2.10
C MET A 196 8.71 -18.82 2.51
N ILE A 197 9.78 -18.66 1.75
CA ILE A 197 11.05 -19.33 1.93
C ILE A 197 11.99 -18.42 2.72
N ARG A 198 12.54 -18.95 3.82
CA ARG A 198 13.70 -18.33 4.47
C ARG A 198 14.95 -18.93 3.87
N GLY A 199 15.61 -18.20 2.98
CA GLY A 199 16.92 -18.57 2.45
C GLY A 199 18.03 -18.32 3.49
N SER A 200 19.25 -18.72 3.13
CA SER A 200 20.42 -18.55 4.01
C SER A 200 20.83 -17.08 4.17
N ARG A 201 20.63 -16.27 3.12
CA ARG A 201 21.02 -14.85 3.06
C ARG A 201 19.87 -13.87 2.85
N ALA A 202 18.73 -14.34 2.34
CA ALA A 202 17.60 -13.51 1.96
C ALA A 202 16.28 -14.26 2.17
N ALA A 203 15.16 -13.54 2.21
CA ALA A 203 13.83 -14.12 2.24
C ALA A 203 13.22 -14.08 0.84
N PHE A 204 12.55 -15.15 0.43
CA PHE A 204 11.88 -15.27 -0.86
C PHE A 204 10.41 -15.63 -0.64
N GLY A 205 9.52 -15.10 -1.47
CA GLY A 205 8.11 -15.46 -1.44
C GLY A 205 7.59 -15.63 -2.86
N PHE A 206 6.76 -16.63 -3.11
CA PHE A 206 6.08 -16.76 -4.39
C PHE A 206 4.68 -17.35 -4.28
N THR A 207 3.87 -17.07 -5.28
CA THR A 207 2.56 -17.70 -5.52
C THR A 207 2.36 -17.87 -7.02
N THR A 208 1.43 -18.74 -7.42
CA THR A 208 1.12 -18.98 -8.83
C THR A 208 -0.32 -18.62 -9.11
N ASP A 209 -0.55 -17.83 -10.15
CA ASP A 209 -1.89 -17.49 -10.60
C ASP A 209 -2.58 -18.70 -11.30
N PRO A 210 -3.90 -18.65 -11.54
CA PRO A 210 -4.62 -19.73 -12.21
C PRO A 210 -4.14 -20.03 -13.64
N ASP A 211 -3.48 -19.07 -14.30
CA ASP A 211 -2.96 -19.20 -15.66
C ASP A 211 -1.53 -19.78 -15.68
N GLY A 212 -0.94 -20.04 -14.51
CA GLY A 212 0.37 -20.67 -14.35
C GLY A 212 1.54 -19.68 -14.26
N ALA A 213 1.29 -18.37 -14.23
CA ALA A 213 2.34 -17.38 -14.00
C ALA A 213 2.74 -17.36 -12.52
N THR A 214 4.05 -17.35 -12.26
CA THR A 214 4.62 -17.27 -10.92
C THR A 214 4.99 -15.84 -10.59
N PHE A 215 4.38 -15.32 -9.53
CA PHE A 215 4.61 -14.01 -8.95
C PHE A 215 5.55 -14.19 -7.76
N TRP A 216 6.72 -13.56 -7.78
CA TRP A 216 7.71 -13.73 -6.72
C TRP A 216 8.32 -12.42 -6.23
N PHE A 217 8.76 -12.43 -4.98
CA PHE A 217 9.57 -11.36 -4.41
C PHE A 217 10.75 -11.91 -3.62
N ALA A 218 11.83 -11.12 -3.56
CA ALA A 218 12.99 -11.34 -2.73
C ALA A 218 13.24 -10.12 -1.83
N ARG A 219 13.45 -10.35 -0.54
CA ARG A 219 13.89 -9.33 0.43
C ARG A 219 15.33 -9.63 0.81
N ILE A 220 16.23 -8.73 0.41
CA ILE A 220 17.67 -8.95 0.44
C ILE A 220 18.28 -7.86 1.33
N PRO A 221 18.98 -8.22 2.42
CA PRO A 221 19.80 -7.28 3.17
C PRO A 221 20.83 -6.62 2.25
N ASP A 222 20.84 -5.29 2.23
CA ASP A 222 21.66 -4.49 1.30
C ASP A 222 22.00 -3.12 1.92
N ASN A 223 23.05 -2.47 1.43
CA ASN A 223 23.37 -1.10 1.80
C ASN A 223 22.56 -0.10 0.96
N GLU A 224 22.26 1.07 1.54
CA GLU A 224 21.57 2.13 0.80
C GLU A 224 22.50 2.68 -0.30
N ARG A 225 21.95 2.83 -1.49
CA ARG A 225 22.55 3.47 -2.65
C ARG A 225 21.75 4.71 -3.06
N PRO A 226 22.40 5.69 -3.73
CA PRO A 226 21.73 6.84 -4.31
C PRO A 226 20.53 6.46 -5.21
N ARG A 227 19.50 7.32 -5.25
CA ARG A 227 18.26 7.03 -5.98
C ARG A 227 18.46 6.91 -7.49
N ASP A 228 19.34 7.72 -8.04
CA ASP A 228 19.71 7.71 -9.45
C ASP A 228 20.43 6.41 -9.82
N GLU A 229 21.27 5.87 -8.94
CA GLU A 229 21.85 4.53 -9.12
C GLU A 229 20.78 3.44 -9.14
N ILE A 230 19.83 3.48 -8.20
CA ILE A 230 18.71 2.53 -8.15
C ILE A 230 17.82 2.63 -9.39
N ALA A 231 17.50 3.84 -9.83
CA ALA A 231 16.68 4.09 -11.02
C ALA A 231 17.37 3.63 -12.32
N ALA A 232 18.70 3.57 -12.33
CA ALA A 232 19.49 3.11 -13.48
C ALA A 232 19.64 1.58 -13.55
N VAL A 233 19.23 0.83 -12.52
CA VAL A 233 19.34 -0.64 -12.54
C VAL A 233 18.34 -1.23 -13.54
N THR A 234 18.85 -1.99 -14.49
CA THR A 234 18.06 -2.66 -15.52
C THR A 234 17.34 -3.91 -14.96
N PRO A 235 16.28 -4.41 -15.61
CA PRO A 235 15.66 -5.68 -15.21
C PRO A 235 16.66 -6.84 -15.10
N ALA A 236 17.60 -6.93 -16.03
CA ALA A 236 18.68 -7.91 -15.98
C ALA A 236 19.58 -7.74 -14.73
N GLY A 237 19.94 -6.49 -14.39
CA GLY A 237 20.70 -6.20 -13.17
C GLY A 237 19.95 -6.57 -11.90
N TRP A 238 18.63 -6.32 -11.84
CA TRP A 238 17.80 -6.76 -10.71
C TRP A 238 17.71 -8.27 -10.59
N ARG A 239 17.58 -8.97 -11.73
CA ARG A 239 17.58 -10.44 -11.78
C ARG A 239 18.91 -11.02 -11.30
N GLU A 240 20.04 -10.47 -11.76
CA GLU A 240 21.38 -10.90 -11.33
C GLU A 240 21.59 -10.67 -9.83
N PHE A 241 21.23 -9.48 -9.33
CA PHE A 241 21.29 -9.14 -7.92
C PHE A 241 20.47 -10.10 -7.05
N ALA A 242 19.23 -10.38 -7.45
CA ALA A 242 18.37 -11.31 -6.73
C ALA A 242 18.88 -12.75 -6.80
N HIS A 243 19.33 -13.20 -7.97
CA HIS A 243 19.86 -14.55 -8.16
C HIS A 243 21.07 -14.81 -7.27
N ALA A 244 22.01 -13.86 -7.20
CA ALA A 244 23.20 -13.96 -6.35
C ALA A 244 22.86 -14.17 -4.86
N ALA A 245 21.75 -13.61 -4.37
CA ALA A 245 21.32 -13.80 -2.98
C ALA A 245 20.95 -15.26 -2.67
N PHE A 246 20.48 -16.03 -3.66
CA PHE A 246 20.05 -17.43 -3.52
C PHE A 246 20.99 -18.44 -4.18
N ASP A 247 22.16 -18.01 -4.66
CA ASP A 247 23.13 -18.93 -5.24
C ASP A 247 23.63 -19.96 -4.20
N GLY A 248 23.61 -21.24 -4.57
CA GLY A 248 23.92 -22.36 -3.68
C GLY A 248 22.80 -22.79 -2.73
N ASP A 249 21.67 -22.07 -2.62
CA ASP A 249 20.50 -22.56 -1.86
C ASP A 249 19.86 -23.75 -2.63
N PRO A 250 19.42 -24.82 -1.94
CA PRO A 250 18.85 -26.01 -2.58
C PRO A 250 17.39 -25.83 -3.05
N LEU A 251 16.82 -24.65 -2.82
CA LEU A 251 15.42 -24.31 -3.04
C LEU A 251 15.22 -23.64 -4.41
N PRO A 252 13.99 -23.64 -4.96
CA PRO A 252 13.74 -23.23 -6.34
C PRO A 252 13.87 -21.72 -6.59
N CYS A 253 14.25 -20.92 -5.59
CA CYS A 253 14.31 -19.46 -5.67
C CYS A 253 15.15 -18.99 -6.86
N LYS A 254 16.38 -19.51 -6.99
CA LYS A 254 17.30 -19.11 -8.07
C LYS A 254 16.78 -19.50 -9.45
N ASP A 255 16.11 -20.65 -9.56
CA ASP A 255 15.58 -21.16 -10.82
C ASP A 255 14.39 -20.32 -11.29
N ILE A 256 13.50 -19.93 -10.36
CA ILE A 256 12.40 -19.00 -10.63
C ILE A 256 12.95 -17.65 -11.08
N ILE A 257 13.95 -17.11 -10.38
CA ILE A 257 14.59 -15.83 -10.74
C ILE A 257 15.24 -15.91 -12.12
N ALA A 258 16.02 -16.97 -12.39
CA ALA A 258 16.70 -17.16 -13.68
C ALA A 258 15.73 -17.30 -14.86
N ALA A 259 14.58 -17.93 -14.61
CA ALA A 259 13.52 -18.08 -15.60
C ALA A 259 12.68 -16.81 -15.83
N THR A 260 12.94 -15.73 -15.08
CA THR A 260 12.21 -14.48 -15.20
C THR A 260 12.81 -13.59 -16.29
N GLY A 261 11.95 -13.09 -17.19
CA GLY A 261 12.32 -12.19 -18.28
C GLY A 261 12.60 -10.76 -17.78
N ASP A 262 12.15 -9.76 -18.55
CA ASP A 262 12.35 -8.35 -18.19
C ASP A 262 11.26 -7.80 -17.24
N GLU A 263 10.28 -8.64 -16.88
CA GLU A 263 9.30 -8.34 -15.83
C GLU A 263 9.92 -8.52 -14.43
N VAL A 264 11.01 -7.80 -14.14
CA VAL A 264 11.73 -7.77 -12.85
C VAL A 264 12.01 -6.33 -12.43
N PHE A 265 11.69 -6.02 -11.19
CA PHE A 265 11.72 -4.65 -10.66
C PHE A 265 12.26 -4.68 -9.24
N GLY A 266 13.08 -3.70 -8.87
CA GLY A 266 13.63 -3.62 -7.53
C GLY A 266 13.76 -2.20 -6.99
N GLY A 267 13.92 -2.11 -5.68
CA GLY A 267 14.15 -0.83 -5.02
C GLY A 267 14.45 -0.99 -3.54
N HIS A 268 14.99 0.08 -2.96
CA HIS A 268 15.19 0.17 -1.52
C HIS A 268 13.87 0.32 -0.77
N SER A 269 13.78 -0.40 0.35
CA SER A 269 12.65 -0.31 1.27
C SER A 269 12.91 0.74 2.34
N TYR A 270 11.90 1.58 2.58
CA TYR A 270 11.93 2.64 3.57
C TYR A 270 10.70 2.55 4.47
N ASP A 271 10.84 3.01 5.70
CA ASP A 271 9.75 3.19 6.66
C ASP A 271 9.72 4.61 7.23
N VAL A 272 8.61 4.96 7.87
CA VAL A 272 8.49 6.13 8.74
C VAL A 272 8.18 5.60 10.14
N PRO A 273 9.20 5.51 11.03
CA PRO A 273 9.04 4.84 12.32
C PRO A 273 7.98 5.46 13.23
N GLU A 274 7.83 6.78 13.17
CA GLU A 274 6.87 7.55 13.96
C GLU A 274 6.35 8.73 13.14
N THR A 275 5.03 8.92 13.16
CA THR A 275 4.39 10.15 12.67
C THR A 275 3.65 10.78 13.85
N ARG A 276 4.26 11.83 14.43
CA ARG A 276 3.80 12.45 15.67
C ARG A 276 2.46 13.17 15.45
N VAL A 277 2.39 13.99 14.42
CA VAL A 277 1.20 14.78 14.09
C VAL A 277 0.54 14.23 12.83
N TRP A 278 -0.73 13.83 12.94
CA TRP A 278 -1.51 13.30 11.81
C TRP A 278 -2.40 14.33 11.16
N SER A 279 -2.71 15.41 11.86
CA SER A 279 -3.63 16.44 11.38
C SER A 279 -3.37 17.82 11.97
N THR A 280 -3.80 18.83 11.23
CA THR A 280 -4.12 20.18 11.71
C THR A 280 -5.62 20.41 11.48
N PRO A 281 -6.20 21.58 11.84
CA PRO A 281 -7.62 21.81 11.59
C PRO A 281 -8.06 21.64 10.13
N GLU A 282 -7.19 21.92 9.17
CA GLU A 282 -7.50 21.89 7.75
C GLU A 282 -6.83 20.73 6.97
N MET A 283 -5.91 19.99 7.60
CA MET A 283 -5.11 18.96 6.91
C MET A 283 -5.09 17.65 7.68
N VAL A 284 -5.10 16.51 6.97
CA VAL A 284 -5.02 15.18 7.59
C VAL A 284 -4.25 14.19 6.71
N LEU A 285 -3.50 13.28 7.32
CA LEU A 285 -2.73 12.24 6.62
C LEU A 285 -3.48 10.91 6.53
N THR A 286 -3.25 10.16 5.45
CA THR A 286 -3.77 8.79 5.29
C THR A 286 -2.80 7.89 4.52
N GLY A 287 -2.87 6.58 4.77
CA GLY A 287 -2.00 5.59 4.14
C GLY A 287 -0.52 5.82 4.43
N ASP A 288 0.35 5.59 3.44
CA ASP A 288 1.82 5.75 3.61
C ASP A 288 2.25 7.18 3.99
N ALA A 289 1.40 8.20 3.77
CA ALA A 289 1.67 9.54 4.27
C ALA A 289 1.62 9.60 5.80
N ALA A 290 0.78 8.78 6.44
CA ALA A 290 0.62 8.69 7.89
C ALA A 290 1.50 7.58 8.52
N HIS A 291 1.61 6.40 7.88
CA HIS A 291 2.22 5.21 8.51
C HIS A 291 2.94 4.29 7.53
N ALA A 292 3.83 4.84 6.70
CA ALA A 292 4.64 4.03 5.81
C ALA A 292 5.42 2.92 6.55
N ALA A 293 5.01 1.68 6.36
CA ALA A 293 5.61 0.49 6.93
C ALA A 293 6.50 -0.23 5.92
N SER A 294 7.44 -1.04 6.42
CA SER A 294 8.23 -1.92 5.54
C SER A 294 7.32 -2.89 4.78
N PRO A 295 7.56 -3.14 3.47
CA PRO A 295 6.82 -4.11 2.68
C PRO A 295 6.85 -5.53 3.26
N ALA A 296 7.78 -5.80 4.18
CA ALA A 296 7.94 -7.08 4.87
C ALA A 296 6.67 -7.59 5.57
N ALA A 297 5.76 -6.68 5.96
CA ALA A 297 4.50 -7.05 6.62
C ALA A 297 3.36 -7.38 5.65
N GLY A 298 3.47 -7.03 4.36
CA GLY A 298 2.45 -7.32 3.34
C GLY A 298 1.10 -6.64 3.61
N GLN A 299 1.08 -5.53 4.36
CA GLN A 299 -0.16 -4.95 4.92
C GLN A 299 -0.34 -3.45 4.66
N GLY A 300 0.66 -2.75 4.13
CA GLY A 300 0.58 -1.30 3.91
C GLY A 300 -0.64 -0.88 3.07
N ALA A 301 -0.88 -1.58 1.96
CA ALA A 301 -2.05 -1.30 1.11
C ALA A 301 -3.39 -1.55 1.82
N SER A 302 -3.50 -2.64 2.59
CA SER A 302 -4.77 -2.96 3.27
C SER A 302 -5.06 -2.01 4.43
N MET A 303 -4.04 -1.59 5.19
CA MET A 303 -4.21 -0.54 6.21
C MET A 303 -4.56 0.81 5.59
N ALA A 304 -3.96 1.15 4.45
CA ALA A 304 -4.29 2.38 3.75
C ALA A 304 -5.74 2.40 3.26
N LEU A 305 -6.29 1.24 2.86
CA LEU A 305 -7.71 1.09 2.50
C LEU A 305 -8.63 1.24 3.72
N GLU A 306 -8.28 0.63 4.85
CA GLU A 306 -9.01 0.84 6.11
C GLU A 306 -9.05 2.32 6.49
N ASP A 307 -7.91 3.01 6.44
CA ASP A 307 -7.82 4.43 6.75
C ASP A 307 -8.70 5.30 5.84
N SER A 308 -8.66 5.03 4.54
CA SER A 308 -9.45 5.76 3.54
C SER A 308 -10.94 5.75 3.87
N VAL A 309 -11.46 4.60 4.31
CA VAL A 309 -12.88 4.43 4.63
C VAL A 309 -13.21 5.02 6.00
N VAL A 310 -12.38 4.74 7.01
CA VAL A 310 -12.60 5.25 8.38
C VAL A 310 -12.52 6.78 8.42
N LEU A 311 -11.56 7.39 7.71
CA LEU A 311 -11.48 8.85 7.61
C LEU A 311 -12.77 9.46 7.02
N ALA A 312 -13.30 8.85 5.96
CA ALA A 312 -14.54 9.31 5.36
C ALA A 312 -15.76 9.12 6.28
N GLN A 313 -15.83 8.02 7.03
CA GLN A 313 -16.87 7.83 8.06
C GLN A 313 -16.78 8.89 9.16
N CYS A 314 -15.57 9.22 9.63
CA CYS A 314 -15.38 10.27 10.61
C CYS A 314 -15.86 11.62 10.08
N LEU A 315 -15.51 11.99 8.85
CA LEU A 315 -15.97 13.25 8.24
C LEU A 315 -17.47 13.28 7.98
N ARG A 316 -18.09 12.11 7.75
CA ARG A 316 -19.56 11.97 7.62
C ARG A 316 -20.29 12.18 8.95
N ASP A 317 -19.74 11.66 10.04
CA ASP A 317 -20.46 11.50 11.31
C ASP A 317 -20.12 12.55 12.35
N ARG A 318 -18.95 13.18 12.23
CA ARG A 318 -18.49 14.24 13.13
C ARG A 318 -18.94 15.62 12.61
N PRO A 319 -19.23 16.58 13.51
CA PRO A 319 -19.80 17.86 13.13
C PRO A 319 -18.82 18.80 12.40
N ASP A 320 -17.51 18.58 12.54
CA ASP A 320 -16.47 19.43 11.99
C ASP A 320 -15.18 18.62 11.70
N PRO A 321 -14.29 19.12 10.81
CA PRO A 321 -13.05 18.43 10.47
C PRO A 321 -12.12 18.16 11.65
N VAL A 322 -12.01 19.05 12.62
CA VAL A 322 -11.11 18.88 13.78
C VAL A 322 -11.55 17.66 14.59
N SER A 323 -12.84 17.57 14.91
CA SER A 323 -13.37 16.43 15.64
C SER A 323 -13.39 15.14 14.80
N ALA A 324 -13.54 15.24 13.48
CA ALA A 324 -13.38 14.11 12.55
C ALA A 324 -11.96 13.54 12.54
N PHE A 325 -10.95 14.40 12.42
CA PHE A 325 -9.56 13.98 12.35
C PHE A 325 -9.08 13.39 13.68
N ALA A 326 -9.51 13.96 14.81
CA ALA A 326 -9.24 13.40 16.13
C ALA A 326 -9.83 11.99 16.31
N ALA A 327 -11.09 11.78 15.89
CA ALA A 327 -11.73 10.48 15.95
C ALA A 327 -11.03 9.45 15.03
N TYR A 328 -10.71 9.86 13.80
CA TYR A 328 -9.95 9.04 12.85
C TYR A 328 -8.60 8.62 13.43
N GLU A 329 -7.83 9.56 13.97
CA GLU A 329 -6.54 9.28 14.60
C GLU A 329 -6.71 8.30 15.77
N GLY A 330 -7.69 8.52 16.66
CA GLY A 330 -7.97 7.65 17.79
C GLY A 330 -8.32 6.21 17.40
N LEU A 331 -9.04 6.02 16.29
CA LEU A 331 -9.43 4.69 15.78
C LEU A 331 -8.29 3.96 15.06
N ARG A 332 -7.35 4.70 14.45
CA ARG A 332 -6.35 4.14 13.53
C ARG A 332 -4.95 4.04 14.11
N ARG A 333 -4.53 5.01 14.94
CA ARG A 333 -3.13 5.19 15.37
C ARG A 333 -2.54 3.93 16.02
N GLU A 334 -3.19 3.38 17.04
CA GLU A 334 -2.67 2.19 17.74
C GLU A 334 -2.42 1.02 16.78
N ARG A 335 -3.39 0.79 15.89
CA ARG A 335 -3.37 -0.32 14.93
C ARG A 335 -2.24 -0.18 13.91
N VAL A 336 -2.05 1.01 13.36
CA VAL A 336 -0.98 1.23 12.36
C VAL A 336 0.40 1.30 13.01
N GLU A 337 0.53 1.86 14.22
CA GLU A 337 1.82 1.88 14.93
C GLU A 337 2.25 0.47 15.33
N LYS A 338 1.30 -0.40 15.71
CA LYS A 338 1.58 -1.81 15.94
C LYS A 338 2.07 -2.50 14.66
N LEU A 339 1.52 -2.16 13.49
CA LEU A 339 2.00 -2.66 12.19
C LEU A 339 3.43 -2.18 11.90
N VAL A 340 3.70 -0.87 12.02
CA VAL A 340 5.02 -0.30 11.75
C VAL A 340 6.08 -0.99 12.62
N LYS A 341 5.82 -1.11 13.94
CA LYS A 341 6.68 -1.83 14.89
C LYS A 341 6.90 -3.30 14.49
N ALA A 342 5.84 -4.02 14.13
CA ALA A 342 5.95 -5.42 13.66
C ALA A 342 6.80 -5.54 12.38
N SER A 343 6.63 -4.60 11.44
CA SER A 343 7.30 -4.59 10.14
C SER A 343 8.81 -4.32 10.26
N ALA A 344 9.23 -3.61 11.29
CA ALA A 344 10.62 -3.31 11.62
C ALA A 344 11.33 -4.45 12.39
N GLY A 345 10.68 -5.61 12.55
CA GLY A 345 11.23 -6.74 13.31
C GLY A 345 11.03 -6.63 14.82
N GLY A 346 10.17 -5.70 15.28
CA GLY A 346 9.77 -5.61 16.68
C GLY A 346 8.90 -6.80 17.10
N ASP A 347 9.03 -7.22 18.36
CA ASP A 347 8.15 -8.21 18.96
C ASP A 347 6.75 -7.61 19.19
N VAL A 348 5.75 -8.20 18.54
CA VAL A 348 4.33 -7.79 18.63
C VAL A 348 3.44 -8.92 19.16
N GLY A 349 4.05 -9.93 19.78
CA GLY A 349 3.38 -11.15 20.24
C GLY A 349 3.19 -12.21 19.15
N GLU A 350 2.91 -13.44 19.57
CA GLU A 350 2.76 -14.60 18.67
C GLU A 350 1.46 -14.56 17.82
N GLU A 351 0.39 -13.95 18.35
CA GLU A 351 -0.89 -13.86 17.64
C GLU A 351 -0.95 -12.66 16.68
N ARG A 352 -0.86 -12.96 15.37
CA ARG A 352 -1.02 -11.97 14.29
C ARG A 352 -2.46 -11.83 13.77
N GLY A 353 -3.45 -12.41 14.44
CA GLY A 353 -4.86 -12.38 14.00
C GLY A 353 -5.40 -10.95 13.87
N TRP A 354 -5.04 -10.07 14.83
CA TRP A 354 -5.41 -8.65 14.81
C TRP A 354 -5.03 -7.94 13.49
N LEU A 355 -3.97 -8.38 12.82
CA LEU A 355 -3.49 -7.77 11.58
C LEU A 355 -4.50 -7.89 10.43
N TYR A 356 -5.33 -8.93 10.45
CA TYR A 356 -6.26 -9.29 9.38
C TYR A 356 -7.72 -9.12 9.80
N SER A 357 -8.02 -9.24 11.09
CA SER A 357 -9.37 -9.12 11.64
C SER A 357 -9.72 -7.66 11.91
N HIS A 358 -10.33 -7.00 10.93
CA HIS A 358 -10.97 -5.70 11.07
C HIS A 358 -12.16 -5.64 10.14
N HIS A 359 -13.33 -5.31 10.71
CA HIS A 359 -14.56 -5.16 9.96
C HIS A 359 -15.01 -3.70 10.02
N ILE A 360 -15.32 -3.13 8.87
CA ILE A 360 -15.85 -1.79 8.69
C ILE A 360 -17.32 -1.91 8.28
N ASP A 361 -18.20 -1.65 9.23
CA ASP A 361 -19.60 -1.41 8.93
C ASP A 361 -19.75 0.06 8.51
N TRP A 362 -20.01 0.30 7.22
CA TRP A 362 -20.18 1.66 6.71
C TRP A 362 -21.33 2.38 7.43
N ASP A 363 -22.44 1.70 7.71
CA ASP A 363 -23.66 2.32 8.24
C ASP A 363 -23.59 2.58 9.75
N ALA A 364 -22.67 1.93 10.46
CA ALA A 364 -22.37 2.23 11.85
C ALA A 364 -21.88 3.68 12.01
N LYS A 365 -22.45 4.38 12.99
CA LYS A 365 -22.09 5.77 13.30
C LYS A 365 -20.88 5.86 14.20
N ILE A 366 -19.92 6.72 13.85
CA ILE A 366 -18.78 7.06 14.71
C ILE A 366 -19.21 8.16 15.70
N THR A 367 -19.43 7.77 16.96
CA THR A 367 -19.99 8.66 17.99
C THR A 367 -18.97 9.30 18.94
N ALA A 368 -17.80 8.66 19.11
CA ALA A 368 -16.75 9.08 20.05
C ALA A 368 -15.53 9.60 19.30
#